data_AF-A0A2M7GSV9-F1
#
_entry.id   AF-A0A2M7GSV9-F1
#
_cell.length_a   1.000
_cell.length_b   1.000
_cell.length_c   1.000
_cell.angle_alpha   90.00
_cell.angle_beta   90.00
_cell.angle_gamma   90.00
#
_symmetry.space_group_name_H-M   'P 1'
#
loop_
_entity.id
_entity.type
_entity.pdbx_description
1 polymer ?
#
loop_
_entity_poly.entity_id
_entity_poly.type
_entity_poly.pdbx_seq_one_letter_code
_entity_poly.pdbx_strand_id
1 'polypeptide(L)'
;MSSMSARTFTLWRCNCGLHAFNRAAEQGIPISYQEIERLNAWIERARPAFEIDGRTRFRVNVHRGNGQRIRVIYDTALATVVTVMAKTSYSPERENAHG
;
A
#
# COMPACT_ATOMS: atom_id res chain seq x y z
N MET A 1 23.60 -3.94 10.56
CA MET A 1 22.36 -3.14 10.48
C MET A 1 22.25 -2.35 11.78
N SER A 2 22.34 -1.02 11.74
CA SER A 2 22.20 -0.21 12.96
C SER A 2 20.77 -0.35 13.50
N SER A 3 20.65 -0.77 14.77
CA SER A 3 19.36 -0.88 15.46
C SER A 3 18.69 0.50 15.51
N MET A 4 17.62 0.68 14.74
CA MET A 4 16.82 1.90 14.78
C MET A 4 16.14 2.00 16.14
N SER A 5 16.20 3.17 16.80
CA SER A 5 15.49 3.37 18.07
C SER A 5 13.98 3.27 17.86
N ALA A 6 13.24 2.80 18.88
CA ALA A 6 11.79 2.69 18.82
C ALA A 6 11.11 4.03 18.44
N ARG A 7 11.65 5.16 18.93
CA ARG A 7 11.15 6.51 18.60
C ARG A 7 11.36 6.84 17.12
N THR A 8 12.53 6.55 16.59
CA THR A 8 12.86 6.76 15.18
C THR A 8 11.96 5.89 14.31
N PHE A 9 11.77 4.63 14.66
CA PHE A 9 10.88 3.69 13.98
C PHE A 9 9.43 4.21 13.87
N THR A 10 8.86 4.65 15.00
CA THR A 10 7.49 5.21 15.03
C THR A 10 7.37 6.45 14.14
N LEU A 11 8.34 7.38 14.21
CA LEU A 11 8.31 8.58 13.38
C LEU A 11 8.37 8.26 11.88
N TRP A 12 9.23 7.31 11.48
CA TRP A 12 9.30 6.85 10.09
C TRP A 12 7.99 6.24 9.62
N ARG A 13 7.35 5.41 10.45
CA ARG A 13 6.03 4.83 10.14
C ARG A 13 4.97 5.90 9.92
N CYS A 14 4.89 6.89 10.80
CA CYS A 14 3.97 8.01 10.68
C CYS A 14 4.22 8.81 9.40
N ASN A 15 5.49 9.11 9.08
CA ASN A 15 5.85 9.83 7.86
C ASN A 15 5.48 9.05 6.59
N CYS A 16 5.67 7.72 6.59
CA CYS A 16 5.24 6.86 5.48
C CYS A 16 3.72 6.86 5.33
N GLY A 17 2.97 6.72 6.43
CA GLY A 17 1.51 6.76 6.41
C GLY A 17 0.97 8.09 5.88
N LEU A 18 1.54 9.22 6.33
CA LEU A 18 1.19 10.55 5.85
C LEU A 18 1.53 10.74 4.37
N HIS A 19 2.72 10.28 3.94
CA HIS A 19 3.10 10.34 2.54
C HIS A 19 2.16 9.51 1.66
N ALA A 20 1.80 8.29 2.09
CA ALA A 20 0.86 7.43 1.38
C ALA A 20 -0.53 8.07 1.26
N PHE A 21 -1.01 8.72 2.32
CA PHE A 21 -2.27 9.48 2.32
C PHE A 21 -2.24 10.64 1.32
N ASN A 22 -1.21 11.48 1.38
CA ASN A 22 -1.06 12.63 0.47
C ASN A 22 -0.98 12.18 -1.00
N ARG A 23 -0.21 11.13 -1.29
CA ARG A 23 -0.10 10.55 -2.63
C ARG A 23 -1.43 9.98 -3.15
N ALA A 24 -2.25 9.43 -2.27
CA ALA A 24 -3.57 8.94 -2.64
C ALA A 24 -4.52 10.10 -2.96
N ALA A 25 -4.49 11.16 -2.15
CA ALA A 25 -5.26 12.39 -2.40
C ALA A 25 -4.87 13.06 -3.73
N GLU A 26 -3.58 13.19 -4.02
CA GLU A 26 -3.05 13.72 -5.30
C GLU A 26 -3.53 12.92 -6.52
N GLN A 27 -3.80 11.62 -6.34
CA GLN A 27 -4.27 10.72 -7.40
C GLN A 27 -5.79 10.56 -7.43
N GLY A 28 -6.54 11.28 -6.58
CA GLY A 28 -7.99 11.15 -6.48
C GLY A 28 -8.45 9.78 -5.96
N ILE A 29 -7.61 9.07 -5.22
CA ILE A 29 -7.94 7.77 -4.62
C ILE A 29 -8.62 8.04 -3.28
N PRO A 30 -9.92 7.75 -3.12
CA PRO A 30 -10.62 8.02 -1.86
C PRO A 30 -10.17 7.01 -0.81
N ILE A 31 -9.22 7.38 0.04
CA ILE A 31 -8.72 6.54 1.14
C ILE A 31 -8.48 7.40 2.38
N SER A 32 -8.99 6.95 3.51
CA SER A 32 -8.76 7.54 4.82
C SER A 32 -7.45 7.04 5.43
N TYR A 33 -6.90 7.81 6.38
CA TYR A 33 -5.75 7.35 7.17
C TYR A 33 -6.04 6.03 7.91
N GLN A 34 -7.26 5.87 8.44
CA GLN A 34 -7.69 4.62 9.10
C GLN A 34 -7.69 3.41 8.15
N GLU A 35 -8.05 3.61 6.87
CA GLU A 35 -7.95 2.54 5.86
C GLU A 35 -6.50 2.15 5.57
N ILE A 36 -5.55 3.11 5.61
CA ILE A 36 -4.11 2.82 5.49
C ILE A 36 -3.64 1.94 6.65
N GLU A 37 -4.06 2.23 7.89
CA GLU A 37 -3.72 1.39 9.03
C GLU A 37 -4.36 -0.02 8.94
N ARG A 38 -5.59 -0.12 8.44
CA ARG A 38 -6.23 -1.42 8.16
C ARG A 38 -5.49 -2.20 7.08
N LEU A 39 -5.00 -1.52 6.04
CA LEU A 39 -4.15 -2.11 5.00
C LEU A 39 -2.84 -2.63 5.59
N ASN A 40 -2.17 -1.86 6.44
CA ASN A 40 -0.96 -2.31 7.14
C ASN A 40 -1.20 -3.62 7.90
N ALA A 41 -2.28 -3.68 8.69
CA ALA A 41 -2.63 -4.87 9.47
C ALA A 41 -3.07 -6.06 8.59
N TRP A 42 -3.69 -5.81 7.44
CA TRP A 42 -4.06 -6.87 6.50
C TRP A 42 -2.84 -7.44 5.78
N ILE A 43 -1.95 -6.57 5.29
CA ILE A 43 -0.71 -6.98 4.60
C ILE A 43 0.21 -7.73 5.56
N GLU A 44 0.35 -7.29 6.81
CA GLU A 44 1.21 -7.96 7.78
C GLU A 44 0.71 -9.37 8.12
N ARG A 45 -0.62 -9.58 8.16
CA ARG A 45 -1.19 -10.93 8.29
C ARG A 45 -0.92 -11.82 7.08
N ALA A 46 -0.85 -11.22 5.88
CA ALA A 46 -0.55 -11.92 4.65
C ALA A 46 0.96 -12.10 4.39
N ARG A 47 1.83 -11.44 5.18
CA ARG A 47 3.28 -11.42 5.01
C ARG A 47 3.92 -12.81 4.83
N PRO A 48 3.56 -13.85 5.60
CA PRO A 48 4.16 -15.16 5.42
C PRO A 48 3.95 -15.78 4.02
N ALA A 49 2.95 -15.32 3.26
CA ALA A 49 2.65 -15.84 1.94
C ALA A 49 3.51 -15.23 0.81
N PHE A 50 4.21 -14.12 1.06
CA PHE A 50 4.98 -13.40 0.02
C PHE A 50 6.36 -12.91 0.46
N GLU A 51 6.70 -13.03 1.74
CA GLU A 51 8.00 -12.62 2.24
C GLU A 51 9.13 -13.45 1.61
N ILE A 52 10.20 -12.77 1.22
CA ILE A 52 11.40 -13.37 0.62
C ILE A 52 12.58 -12.85 1.42
N ASP A 53 13.48 -13.75 1.81
CA ASP A 53 14.66 -13.38 2.58
C ASP A 53 15.50 -12.33 1.84
N GLY A 54 16.06 -11.38 2.60
CA GLY A 54 16.82 -10.24 2.07
C GLY A 54 16.00 -9.16 1.34
N ARG A 55 14.68 -9.32 1.18
CA ARG A 55 13.82 -8.32 0.54
C ARG A 55 12.84 -7.70 1.53
N THR A 56 12.85 -6.36 1.61
CA THR A 56 11.94 -5.63 2.52
C THR A 56 10.78 -4.95 1.82
N ARG A 57 10.90 -4.66 0.51
CA ARG A 57 9.88 -3.90 -0.23
C ARG A 57 9.08 -4.74 -1.22
N PHE A 58 7.77 -4.68 -1.08
CA PHE A 58 6.82 -5.49 -1.83
C PHE A 58 5.76 -4.62 -2.51
N ARG A 59 5.36 -5.01 -3.72
CA ARG A 59 4.26 -4.39 -4.45
C ARG A 59 3.02 -5.25 -4.21
N VAL A 60 2.03 -4.71 -3.52
CA VAL A 60 0.79 -5.43 -3.22
C VAL A 60 -0.33 -4.79 -4.04
N ASN A 61 -1.04 -5.61 -4.84
CA ASN A 61 -2.25 -5.15 -5.51
C ASN A 61 -3.43 -5.39 -4.57
N VAL A 62 -4.23 -4.36 -4.31
CA VAL A 62 -5.39 -4.44 -3.43
C VAL A 62 -6.65 -4.18 -4.23
N HIS A 63 -7.58 -5.14 -4.14
CA HIS A 63 -8.92 -5.02 -4.70
C HIS A 63 -9.84 -4.49 -3.60
N ARG A 64 -10.43 -3.32 -3.84
CA ARG A 64 -11.37 -2.69 -2.91
C ARG A 64 -12.79 -3.17 -3.23
N GLY A 65 -13.66 -3.19 -2.22
CA GLY A 65 -15.05 -3.64 -2.37
C GLY A 65 -15.90 -2.81 -3.35
N ASN A 66 -15.45 -1.61 -3.71
CA ASN A 66 -16.08 -0.74 -4.70
C ASN A 66 -15.57 -0.96 -6.14
N GLY A 67 -14.89 -2.08 -6.40
CA GLY A 67 -14.32 -2.41 -7.73
C GLY A 67 -13.03 -1.67 -8.07
N GLN A 68 -12.58 -0.71 -7.25
CA GLN A 68 -11.31 -0.03 -7.46
C GLN A 68 -10.12 -0.96 -7.19
N ARG A 69 -9.09 -0.84 -8.02
CA ARG A 69 -7.82 -1.52 -7.84
C ARG A 69 -6.75 -0.50 -7.52
N ILE A 70 -6.12 -0.67 -6.37
CA ILE A 70 -4.97 0.14 -5.98
C ILE A 70 -3.74 -0.74 -5.92
N ARG A 71 -2.56 -0.13 -6.10
CA ARG A 71 -1.29 -0.77 -5.83
C ARG A 71 -0.63 -0.03 -4.67
N VAL A 72 -0.12 -0.76 -3.71
CA VAL A 72 0.64 -0.20 -2.59
C VAL A 72 2.07 -0.72 -2.62
N ILE A 73 3.00 0.11 -2.17
CA ILE A 73 4.34 -0.33 -1.79
C ILE A 73 4.34 -0.54 -0.29
N TYR A 74 4.67 -1.75 0.14
CA TYR A 74 4.80 -2.11 1.54
C TYR A 74 6.26 -2.36 1.90
N ASP A 75 6.71 -1.85 3.05
CA ASP A 75 8.05 -2.09 3.57
C ASP A 75 7.94 -2.92 4.86
N THR A 76 8.40 -4.17 4.83
CA THR A 76 8.33 -5.12 5.96
C THR A 76 9.30 -4.74 7.09
N ALA A 77 10.37 -4.00 6.80
CA ALA A 77 11.28 -3.52 7.84
C ALA A 77 10.64 -2.41 8.67
N LEU A 78 9.75 -1.62 8.08
CA LEU A 78 8.95 -0.60 8.77
C LEU A 78 7.54 -1.08 9.12
N ALA A 79 7.14 -2.25 8.63
CA ALA A 79 5.78 -2.81 8.67
C ALA A 79 4.68 -1.79 8.31
N THR A 80 4.89 -1.01 7.24
CA THR A 80 3.98 0.07 6.81
C THR A 80 3.91 0.22 5.30
N VAL A 81 2.77 0.69 4.81
CA VAL A 81 2.60 1.18 3.44
C VAL A 81 3.41 2.47 3.28
N VAL A 82 4.29 2.47 2.29
CA VAL A 82 5.13 3.61 1.92
C VAL A 82 4.42 4.51 0.93
N THR A 83 3.66 3.95 -0.02
CA THR A 83 2.92 4.76 -1.00
C THR A 83 1.74 3.98 -1.60
N VAL A 84 0.79 4.71 -2.16
CA VAL A 84 -0.39 4.19 -2.86
C VAL A 84 -0.41 4.73 -4.28
N MET A 85 -0.77 3.89 -5.24
CA MET A 85 -0.91 4.22 -6.65
C MET A 85 -2.24 3.70 -7.18
N ALA A 86 -2.89 4.48 -8.04
CA ALA A 86 -4.04 3.99 -8.78
C ALA A 86 -3.55 2.92 -9.78
N LYS A 87 -4.23 1.76 -9.81
CA LYS A 87 -4.12 0.86 -10.96
C LYS A 87 -5.31 1.23 -11.83
N THR A 88 -5.06 1.64 -13.07
CA THR A 88 -6.12 2.04 -14.01
C THR A 88 -7.32 1.12 -13.87
N SER A 89 -8.48 1.73 -13.66
CA SER A 89 -9.77 1.07 -13.55
C SER A 89 -9.90 0.07 -14.70
N TYR A 90 -10.28 -1.17 -14.39
CA TYR A 90 -10.85 -2.01 -15.43
C TYR A 90 -12.11 -1.31 -15.90
N SER A 91 -12.10 -0.76 -17.12
CA SER A 91 -13.30 -0.30 -17.80
C SER A 91 -13.80 -1.47 -18.64
N PRO A 92 -14.92 -2.13 -18.28
CA PRO A 92 -15.49 -3.19 -19.11
C PRO A 92 -15.86 -2.69 -20.53
N GLU A 93 -15.94 -1.38 -20.74
CA GLU A 93 -16.24 -0.77 -22.04
C GLU A 93 -15.11 -0.89 -23.08
N ARG A 94 -13.89 -1.30 -22.69
CA ARG A 94 -12.76 -1.45 -23.64
C ARG A 94 -12.62 -2.84 -24.24
N GLU A 95 -13.37 -3.84 -23.76
CA GLU A 95 -13.29 -5.21 -24.30
C GLU A 95 -14.23 -5.44 -25.49
N ASN A 96 -15.25 -4.58 -25.68
CA ASN A 96 -16.14 -4.63 -26.86
C ASN A 96 -15.64 -3.80 -28.06
N ALA A 97 -14.41 -3.27 -28.01
CA ALA A 97 -13.82 -2.47 -29.10
C ALA A 97 -13.11 -3.31 -30.18
N HIS A 98 -13.03 -4.63 -29.99
CA HIS A 98 -12.56 -5.57 -31.01
C HIS A 98 -13.58 -6.70 -31.14
N GLY A 99 -14.58 -6.45 -31.98
CA GLY A 99 -15.35 -7.52 -32.63
C GLY A 99 -14.49 -8.32 -33.60
#